data_AF-A0A8S3WJX0-F1
#
_entry.id   AF-A0A8S3WJX0-F1
#
_cell.length_a   1.000
_cell.length_b   1.000
_cell.length_c   1.000
_cell.angle_alpha   90.00
_cell.angle_beta   90.00
_cell.angle_gamma   90.00
#
_symmetry.space_group_name_H-M   'P 1'
#
loop_
_entity.id
_entity.type
_entity.pdbx_description
1 polymer ?
#
loop_
_entity_poly.entity_id
_entity_poly.type
_entity_poly.pdbx_seq_one_letter_code
_entity_poly.pdbx_strand_id
1 'polypeptide(L)'
;MRSTLKEAIVETRSTPLENRPRLPRKALSKRNRAVVGALNPMLVTYLEASWDLCETDSILFGAALAVCRTIAKVALSQHGEEELRNVSQRLELSSAD
;
A
#
# COMPACT_ATOMS: atom_id res chain seq x y z
N MET A 1 3.53 -24.67 2.22
CA MET A 1 2.81 -23.38 2.42
C MET A 1 3.67 -22.31 3.10
N ARG A 2 3.99 -22.40 4.40
CA ARG A 2 4.81 -21.35 5.08
C ARG A 2 6.22 -21.22 4.49
N SER A 3 6.90 -22.33 4.20
CA SER A 3 8.22 -22.32 3.54
C SER A 3 8.15 -21.72 2.14
N THR A 4 7.22 -22.23 1.33
CA THR A 4 6.94 -21.77 -0.04
C THR A 4 6.68 -20.26 -0.10
N LEU A 5 5.86 -19.72 0.80
CA LEU A 5 5.59 -18.27 0.88
C LEU A 5 6.87 -17.50 1.26
N LYS A 6 7.66 -18.01 2.20
CA LYS A 6 8.91 -17.39 2.61
C LYS A 6 9.92 -17.36 1.46
N GLU A 7 10.04 -18.46 0.72
CA GLU A 7 10.88 -18.58 -0.47
C GLU A 7 10.46 -17.57 -1.54
N ALA A 8 9.18 -17.53 -1.90
CA ALA A 8 8.65 -16.56 -2.88
C ALA A 8 8.89 -15.10 -2.48
N ILE A 9 8.74 -14.78 -1.18
CA ILE A 9 9.03 -13.43 -0.65
C ILE A 9 10.52 -13.10 -0.77
N VAL A 10 11.41 -14.05 -0.43
CA VAL A 10 12.85 -13.86 -0.50
C VAL A 10 13.28 -13.68 -1.96
N GLU A 11 12.81 -14.55 -2.85
CA GLU A 11 13.06 -14.48 -4.29
C GLU A 11 12.67 -13.11 -4.83
N THR A 12 11.40 -12.69 -4.64
CA THR A 12 10.90 -11.39 -5.09
C THR A 12 11.71 -10.21 -4.53
N ARG A 13 12.19 -10.30 -3.28
CA ARG A 13 13.01 -9.25 -2.66
C ARG A 13 14.46 -9.23 -3.17
N SER A 14 14.95 -10.34 -3.68
CA SER A 14 16.29 -10.48 -4.25
C SER A 14 16.34 -10.12 -5.74
N THR A 15 15.24 -10.26 -6.49
CA THR A 15 15.14 -9.86 -7.91
C THR A 15 15.44 -8.36 -8.10
N PRO A 16 16.18 -7.92 -9.13
CA PRO A 16 16.36 -6.49 -9.45
C PRO A 16 15.03 -5.76 -9.66
N LEU A 17 14.99 -4.44 -9.38
CA LEU A 17 13.75 -3.66 -9.45
C LEU A 17 13.11 -3.68 -10.85
N GLU A 18 13.89 -3.58 -11.92
CA GLU A 18 13.39 -3.66 -13.30
C GLU A 18 12.70 -4.98 -13.67
N ASN A 19 13.04 -6.07 -12.96
CA ASN A 19 12.56 -7.42 -13.27
C ASN A 19 11.47 -7.91 -12.31
N ARG A 20 11.10 -7.10 -11.32
CA ARG A 20 10.03 -7.46 -10.38
C ARG A 20 8.66 -7.27 -11.03
N PRO A 21 7.65 -8.06 -10.60
CA PRO A 21 6.25 -7.77 -10.90
C PRO A 21 5.93 -6.31 -10.55
N ARG A 22 5.17 -5.62 -11.42
CA ARG A 22 4.91 -4.16 -11.42
C ARG A 22 4.11 -3.63 -10.22
N LEU A 23 4.17 -4.28 -9.06
CA LEU A 23 3.57 -3.77 -7.83
C LEU A 23 4.45 -2.65 -7.25
N PRO A 24 3.89 -1.43 -7.05
CA PRO A 24 4.62 -0.35 -6.41
C PRO A 24 5.10 -0.78 -5.02
N ARG A 25 6.43 -0.91 -4.84
CA ARG A 25 6.98 -1.15 -3.51
C ARG A 25 6.90 0.14 -2.70
N LYS A 26 5.96 0.21 -1.76
CA LYS A 26 5.97 1.23 -0.71
C LYS A 26 6.63 0.68 0.55
N ALA A 27 7.52 1.47 1.16
CA ALA A 27 8.17 1.11 2.41
C ALA A 27 7.11 0.77 3.49
N LEU A 28 7.29 -0.33 4.23
CA LEU A 28 6.35 -0.75 5.27
C LEU A 28 6.46 0.15 6.51
N SER A 29 5.91 1.36 6.44
CA SER A 29 5.68 2.21 7.62
C SER A 29 4.62 1.59 8.54
N LYS A 30 4.56 1.99 9.82
CA LYS A 30 3.47 1.59 10.73
C LYS A 30 2.09 1.85 10.12
N ARG A 31 1.95 2.93 9.36
CA ARG A 31 0.72 3.30 8.64
C ARG A 31 0.38 2.35 7.50
N ASN A 32 1.37 1.99 6.68
CA ASN A 32 1.15 1.04 5.58
C ASN A 32 0.76 -0.34 6.12
N ARG A 33 1.34 -0.75 7.27
CA ARG A 33 0.90 -1.95 7.99
C ARG A 33 -0.55 -1.87 8.47
N ALA A 34 -0.99 -0.72 8.97
CA ALA A 34 -2.38 -0.53 9.40
C ALA A 34 -3.37 -0.66 8.21
N VAL A 35 -3.03 -0.09 7.04
CA VAL A 35 -3.84 -0.21 5.82
C VAL A 35 -3.96 -1.68 5.38
N VAL A 36 -2.83 -2.40 5.35
CA VAL A 36 -2.83 -3.84 5.04
C VAL A 36 -3.66 -4.61 6.07
N GLY A 37 -3.51 -4.29 7.36
CA GLY A 37 -4.28 -4.90 8.44
C GLY A 37 -5.79 -4.66 8.35
N ALA A 38 -6.23 -3.50 7.84
CA ALA A 38 -7.64 -3.20 7.63
C ALA A 38 -8.24 -3.93 6.41
N LEU A 39 -7.45 -4.14 5.36
CA LEU A 39 -7.87 -4.85 4.16
C LEU A 39 -7.89 -6.37 4.35
N ASN A 40 -7.02 -6.91 5.20
CA ASN A 40 -6.86 -8.35 5.38
C ASN A 40 -8.16 -9.08 5.83
N PRO A 41 -8.97 -8.57 6.77
CA PRO A 41 -10.26 -9.18 7.12
C PRO A 41 -11.27 -9.17 5.97
N MET A 42 -11.27 -8.10 5.16
CA MET A 42 -12.18 -7.99 4.00
C MET A 42 -11.80 -8.99 2.91
N LEU A 43 -10.51 -9.23 2.72
CA LEU A 43 -9.98 -10.18 1.74
C LEU A 43 -10.46 -11.61 1.97
N VAL A 44 -10.62 -12.01 3.24
CA VAL A 44 -11.09 -13.36 3.61
C VAL A 44 -12.44 -13.66 2.96
N THR A 45 -13.39 -12.73 3.02
CA THR A 45 -14.74 -12.91 2.44
C THR A 45 -14.70 -13.12 0.92
N TYR A 46 -13.81 -12.42 0.22
CA TYR A 46 -13.66 -12.61 -1.24
C TYR A 46 -13.01 -13.95 -1.57
N LEU A 47 -12.02 -14.38 -0.77
CA LEU A 47 -11.34 -15.66 -0.98
C LEU A 47 -12.24 -16.86 -0.65
N GLU A 48 -13.11 -16.75 0.35
CA GLU A 48 -14.10 -17.80 0.70
C GLU A 48 -15.12 -18.02 -0.42
N ALA A 49 -15.44 -16.97 -1.19
CA ALA A 49 -16.35 -17.03 -2.32
C ALA A 49 -15.67 -17.47 -3.63
N SER A 50 -14.35 -17.68 -3.64
CA SER A 50 -13.61 -18.02 -4.85
C SER A 50 -13.83 -19.48 -5.25
N TRP A 51 -14.10 -19.72 -6.53
CA TRP A 51 -14.36 -21.05 -7.10
C TRP A 51 -13.12 -21.77 -7.61
N ASP A 52 -12.12 -21.02 -8.09
CA ASP A 52 -10.92 -21.60 -8.69
C ASP A 52 -9.64 -20.80 -8.42
N LEU A 53 -8.52 -21.38 -8.88
CA LEU A 53 -7.19 -20.81 -8.68
C LEU A 53 -6.99 -19.49 -9.45
N CYS A 54 -7.60 -19.34 -10.62
CA CYS A 54 -7.48 -18.13 -11.45
C CYS A 54 -8.21 -16.95 -10.82
N GLU A 55 -9.38 -17.20 -10.26
CA GLU A 55 -10.16 -16.23 -9.51
C GLU A 55 -9.45 -15.86 -8.21
N THR A 56 -8.91 -16.85 -7.48
CA THR A 56 -8.09 -16.61 -6.29
C THR A 56 -6.89 -15.71 -6.60
N ASP A 57 -6.15 -15.99 -7.69
CA ASP A 57 -5.01 -15.17 -8.11
C ASP A 57 -5.44 -13.74 -8.47
N SER A 58 -6.54 -13.59 -9.19
CA SER A 58 -7.12 -12.29 -9.55
C SER A 58 -7.54 -11.47 -8.32
N ILE A 59 -8.14 -12.11 -7.31
CA ILE A 59 -8.51 -11.48 -6.03
C ILE A 59 -7.27 -10.99 -5.28
N LEU A 60 -6.24 -11.83 -5.17
CA LEU A 60 -4.99 -11.48 -4.49
C LEU A 60 -4.26 -10.31 -5.19
N PHE A 61 -4.22 -10.33 -6.53
CA PHE A 61 -3.67 -9.24 -7.32
C PHE A 61 -4.46 -7.93 -7.13
N GLY A 62 -5.79 -8.00 -7.18
CA GLY A 62 -6.69 -6.88 -6.91
C GLY A 62 -6.49 -6.27 -5.52
N ALA A 63 -6.33 -7.12 -4.49
CA ALA A 63 -6.05 -6.70 -3.13
C ALA A 63 -4.71 -5.94 -3.02
N ALA A 64 -3.66 -6.45 -3.67
CA ALA A 64 -2.36 -5.77 -3.72
C ALA A 64 -2.46 -4.38 -4.40
N LEU A 65 -3.23 -4.27 -5.48
CA LEU A 65 -3.51 -2.98 -6.12
C LEU A 65 -4.29 -2.03 -5.21
N ALA A 66 -5.29 -2.52 -4.48
CA ALA A 66 -6.08 -1.71 -3.56
C ALA A 66 -5.20 -1.13 -2.44
N VAL A 67 -4.31 -1.93 -1.85
CA VAL A 67 -3.30 -1.46 -0.88
C VAL A 67 -2.47 -0.32 -1.48
N CYS A 68 -1.93 -0.52 -2.69
CA CYS A 68 -1.07 0.46 -3.35
C CYS A 68 -1.80 1.79 -3.60
N ARG A 69 -3.05 1.72 -4.08
CA ARG A 69 -3.90 2.89 -4.34
C ARG A 69 -4.24 3.64 -3.04
N THR A 70 -4.61 2.93 -1.98
CA THR A 70 -4.96 3.54 -0.69
C THR A 70 -3.75 4.26 -0.09
N ILE A 71 -2.58 3.63 -0.11
CA ILE A 71 -1.36 4.27 0.40
C ILE A 71 -0.95 5.45 -0.50
N ALA A 72 -1.19 5.40 -1.81
CA ALA A 72 -0.95 6.53 -2.71
C ALA A 72 -1.86 7.72 -2.39
N LYS A 73 -3.17 7.49 -2.24
CA LYS A 73 -4.14 8.53 -1.85
C LYS A 73 -3.76 9.19 -0.52
N VAL A 74 -3.45 8.37 0.47
CA VAL A 74 -3.00 8.83 1.79
C VAL A 74 -1.76 9.73 1.70
N ALA A 75 -0.75 9.36 0.91
CA ALA A 75 0.47 10.15 0.78
C ALA A 75 0.21 11.51 0.11
N LEU A 76 -0.68 11.56 -0.89
CA LEU A 76 -1.08 12.81 -1.56
C LEU A 76 -1.86 13.74 -0.62
N SER A 77 -2.78 13.21 0.18
CA SER A 77 -3.52 14.00 1.16
C SER A 77 -2.61 14.63 2.21
N GLN A 78 -1.59 13.90 2.69
CA GLN A 78 -0.64 14.44 3.65
C GLN A 78 0.24 15.55 3.06
N HIS A 79 0.67 15.40 1.81
CA HIS A 79 1.48 16.43 1.17
C HIS A 79 0.69 17.73 1.02
N GLY A 80 -0.59 17.64 0.65
CA GLY A 80 -1.49 18.80 0.59
C GLY A 80 -1.76 19.44 1.96
N GLU A 81 -1.95 18.63 3.02
CA GLU A 81 -2.12 19.14 4.39
C GLU A 81 -0.85 19.84 4.93
N GLU A 82 0.33 19.31 4.62
CA GLU A 82 1.62 19.86 5.04
C GLU A 82 1.94 21.16 4.29
N GLU A 83 1.64 21.24 2.99
CA GLU A 83 1.73 22.49 2.21
C GLU A 83 0.77 23.57 2.76
N LEU A 84 -0.49 23.22 3.04
CA LEU A 84 -1.46 24.16 3.61
C LEU A 84 -1.01 24.68 4.99
N ARG A 85 -0.48 23.79 5.84
CA ARG A 85 0.09 24.18 7.14
C ARG A 85 1.26 25.14 6.98
N ASN A 86 2.18 24.86 6.06
CA ASN A 86 3.34 25.71 5.79
C ASN A 86 2.93 27.08 5.24
N VAL A 87 1.91 27.15 4.37
CA VAL A 87 1.37 28.42 3.87
C VAL A 87 0.73 29.23 5.00
N SER A 88 -0.09 28.59 5.84
CA SER A 88 -0.75 29.27 6.97
C SER A 88 0.27 29.86 7.95
N GLN A 89 1.32 29.10 8.28
CA GLN A 89 2.37 29.55 9.19
C GLN A 89 3.19 30.72 8.61
N ARG A 90 3.42 30.76 7.29
CA ARG A 90 4.08 31.89 6.62
C ARG A 90 3.20 33.13 6.58
N LEU A 91 1.89 32.98 6.42
CA LEU A 91 0.94 34.10 6.46
C LEU A 91 0.85 34.70 7.87
N GLU A 92 0.84 33.87 8.91
CA GLU A 92 0.85 34.34 10.32
C GLU A 92 2.13 35.11 10.64
N LEU A 93 3.29 34.61 10.21
CA LEU A 93 4.59 35.29 10.41
C LEU A 93 4.70 36.59 9.61
N SER A 94 4.06 36.69 8.44
CA SER A 94 4.05 37.90 7.61
C SER A 94 3.08 38.98 8.11
N SER A 95 2.16 38.64 9.02
CA SER A 95 1.19 39.57 9.60
C SER A 95 1.62 40.14 10.96
N ALA A 96 2.81 39.76 11.44
CA ALA A 96 3.38 40.17 12.71
C ALA A 96 4.42 41.32 12.60
N ASP A 97 4.68 41.80 11.38
CA ASP A 97 5.49 43.00 11.05
C ASP A 97 4.58 44.16 10.62
#